data_AF-A0AAD8R5V0-F1
#
_entry.id   AF-A0AAD8R5V0-F1
#
_cell.length_a   1.000
_cell.length_b   1.000
_cell.length_c   1.000
_cell.angle_alpha   90.00
_cell.angle_beta   90.00
_cell.angle_gamma   90.00
#
_symmetry.space_group_name_H-M   'P 1'
#
loop_
_entity.id
_entity.type
_entity.pdbx_description
1 polymer ?
#
loop_
_entity_poly.entity_id
_entity_poly.type
_entity_poly.pdbx_seq_one_letter_code
_entity_poly.pdbx_strand_id
1 'polypeptide(L)'
;MRDSQLQDGSRTRTKAVRYLQNFMLMYKESNTILLPVFPEDKYCTLIILCPKWSLAQYFDSSSTTTKKDYKRIRGVLDEAILGYSKNGGTFDKNGKYIRPDTKKLGFKHVIDFPCIKQLVGSIKEAFYVLHHLKGFVEDAEMMCLQPKMTYYVVFEGRVPGVYEEWEECKKQVHKFSGNCYKGYPTRHEAVAKWRKHQSNKSKMKMKTFLVLSLLLTIVAAVLYFILV
;
A
#
# COMPACT_ATOMS: atom_id res chain seq x y z
N MET A 1 23.58 15.26 -23.06
CA MET A 1 22.40 15.65 -23.87
C MET A 1 21.60 16.70 -23.09
N ARG A 2 21.45 17.94 -23.60
CA ARG A 2 20.15 18.69 -23.64
C ARG A 2 20.20 20.22 -23.86
N ASP A 3 21.35 20.88 -23.96
CA ASP A 3 21.32 22.36 -24.04
C ASP A 3 20.73 22.91 -25.35
N SER A 4 20.85 22.20 -26.46
CA SER A 4 20.23 22.59 -27.75
C SER A 4 18.71 22.39 -27.80
N GLN A 5 18.08 21.77 -26.80
CA GLN A 5 16.62 21.57 -26.75
C GLN A 5 15.87 22.69 -26.01
N LEU A 6 16.60 23.60 -25.33
CA LEU A 6 16.03 24.65 -24.47
C LEU A 6 15.79 25.98 -25.20
N GLN A 7 16.06 26.08 -26.50
CA GLN A 7 16.03 27.36 -27.25
C GLN A 7 14.62 27.94 -27.49
N ASP A 8 13.55 27.24 -27.13
CA ASP A 8 12.18 27.77 -27.18
C ASP A 8 11.39 27.35 -25.93
N GLY A 9 11.13 28.31 -25.05
CA GLY A 9 10.39 28.10 -23.80
C GLY A 9 8.95 27.63 -24.01
N SER A 10 8.31 28.01 -25.12
CA SER A 10 6.94 27.56 -25.47
C SER A 10 6.95 26.08 -25.85
N ARG A 11 7.86 25.68 -26.74
CA ARG A 11 8.06 24.28 -27.14
C ARG A 11 8.46 23.38 -25.97
N THR A 12 9.24 23.91 -25.02
CA THR A 12 9.65 23.19 -23.80
C THR A 12 8.47 22.95 -22.87
N ARG A 13 7.59 23.95 -22.67
CA ARG A 13 6.35 23.79 -21.90
C ARG A 13 5.44 22.73 -22.51
N THR A 14 5.17 22.80 -23.82
CA THR A 14 4.30 21.83 -24.50
C THR A 14 4.82 20.41 -24.39
N LYS A 15 6.15 20.21 -24.53
CA LYS A 15 6.78 18.90 -24.32
C LYS A 15 6.58 18.39 -22.89
N ALA A 16 6.79 19.24 -21.88
CA ALA A 16 6.60 18.86 -20.48
C ALA A 16 5.13 18.49 -20.17
N VAL A 17 4.18 19.30 -20.65
CA VAL A 17 2.75 19.03 -20.52
C VAL A 17 2.39 17.69 -21.16
N ARG A 18 2.84 17.44 -22.40
CA ARG A 18 2.59 16.18 -23.11
C ARG A 18 3.23 14.98 -22.41
N TYR A 19 4.46 15.13 -21.91
CA TYR A 19 5.13 14.07 -21.15
C TYR A 19 4.31 13.69 -19.91
N LEU A 20 3.91 14.68 -19.09
CA LEU A 20 3.13 14.44 -17.88
C LEU A 20 1.75 13.85 -18.18
N GLN A 21 1.09 14.31 -19.24
CA GLN A 21 -0.16 13.71 -19.73
C GLN A 21 0.01 12.22 -20.03
N ASN A 22 0.98 11.88 -20.88
CA ASN A 22 1.23 10.49 -21.27
C ASN A 22 1.68 9.64 -20.08
N PHE A 23 2.47 10.22 -19.17
CA PHE A 23 2.91 9.55 -17.95
C PHE A 23 1.71 9.22 -17.04
N MET A 24 0.81 10.17 -16.79
CA MET A 24 -0.42 9.91 -16.02
C MET A 24 -1.33 8.87 -16.68
N LEU A 25 -1.42 8.87 -18.01
CA LEU A 25 -2.20 7.86 -18.76
C LEU A 25 -1.57 6.47 -18.69
N MET A 26 -0.24 6.38 -18.80
CA MET A 26 0.52 5.14 -18.70
C MET A 26 0.36 4.48 -17.32
N TYR A 27 0.34 5.30 -16.27
CA TYR A 27 0.17 4.85 -14.88
C TYR A 27 -1.22 5.14 -14.32
N LYS A 28 -2.26 5.13 -15.16
CA LYS A 28 -3.65 5.47 -14.76
C LYS A 28 -4.22 4.57 -13.66
N GLU A 29 -3.71 3.36 -13.52
CA GLU A 29 -4.10 2.43 -12.45
C GLU A 29 -3.45 2.82 -11.11
N SER A 30 -2.29 3.47 -11.14
CA SER A 30 -1.61 3.97 -9.95
C SER A 30 -2.35 5.17 -9.37
N ASN A 31 -2.53 5.14 -8.06
CA ASN A 31 -3.18 6.21 -7.32
C ASN A 31 -2.27 7.42 -7.10
N THR A 32 -0.96 7.18 -7.12
CA THR A 32 0.07 8.15 -6.74
C THR A 32 1.25 8.09 -7.70
N ILE A 33 1.78 9.26 -8.05
CA ILE A 33 2.99 9.47 -8.85
C ILE A 33 3.94 10.38 -8.06
N LEU A 34 5.17 9.95 -7.89
CA LEU A 34 6.23 10.71 -7.21
C LEU A 34 7.03 11.49 -8.26
N LEU A 35 6.95 12.82 -8.20
CA LEU A 35 7.57 13.71 -9.17
C LEU A 35 8.60 14.61 -8.47
N PRO A 36 9.90 14.24 -8.49
CA PRO A 36 10.95 15.14 -8.06
C PRO A 36 11.16 16.23 -9.11
N VAL A 37 11.15 17.50 -8.70
CA VAL A 37 11.25 18.66 -9.59
C VAL A 37 12.49 19.48 -9.25
N PHE A 38 13.29 19.76 -10.28
CA PHE A 38 14.54 20.53 -10.22
C PHE A 38 14.48 21.64 -11.29
N PRO A 39 13.90 22.81 -11.01
CA PRO A 39 13.82 23.90 -11.97
C PRO A 39 15.16 24.64 -12.02
N GLU A 40 15.94 24.41 -13.08
CA GLU A 40 17.16 25.16 -13.43
C GLU A 40 18.11 25.37 -12.25
N ASP A 41 18.28 24.33 -11.41
CA ASP A 41 19.10 24.34 -10.19
C ASP A 41 18.78 25.44 -9.17
N LYS A 42 17.61 26.11 -9.27
CA LYS A 42 17.18 27.14 -8.32
C LYS A 42 16.69 26.57 -7.00
N TYR A 43 16.03 25.42 -7.05
CA TYR A 43 15.55 24.68 -5.88
C TYR A 43 15.20 23.24 -6.24
N CYS A 44 14.94 22.40 -5.25
CA CYS A 44 14.34 21.08 -5.45
C CYS A 44 13.09 20.91 -4.59
N THR A 45 12.08 20.22 -5.11
CA THR A 45 10.86 19.85 -4.37
C THR A 45 10.32 18.51 -4.87
N LEU A 46 9.84 17.68 -3.95
CA LEU A 46 9.06 16.49 -4.28
C LEU A 46 7.58 16.88 -4.39
N ILE A 47 6.95 16.55 -5.52
CA ILE A 47 5.51 16.69 -5.71
C ILE A 47 4.90 15.30 -5.79
N ILE A 48 3.93 15.04 -4.93
CA ILE A 48 3.09 13.85 -4.98
C ILE A 48 1.85 14.18 -5.79
N LEU A 49 1.73 13.57 -6.96
CA LEU A 49 0.60 13.74 -7.86
C LEU A 49 -0.38 12.58 -7.69
N CYS A 50 -1.64 12.89 -7.48
CA CYS A 50 -2.71 11.91 -7.43
C CYS A 50 -3.78 12.27 -8.49
N PRO A 51 -3.61 11.85 -9.75
CA PRO A 51 -4.47 12.28 -10.87
C PRO A 51 -5.95 11.96 -10.66
N LYS A 52 -6.27 10.79 -10.11
CA LYS A 52 -7.65 10.37 -9.84
C LYS A 52 -8.41 11.31 -8.89
N TRP A 53 -7.69 12.00 -8.00
CA TRP A 53 -8.23 12.97 -7.05
C TRP A 53 -7.88 14.42 -7.39
N SER A 54 -7.31 14.65 -8.59
CA SER A 54 -6.85 15.96 -9.01
C SER A 54 -6.06 16.68 -7.91
N LEU A 55 -5.17 15.96 -7.22
CA LEU A 55 -4.41 16.49 -6.08
C LEU A 55 -2.91 16.56 -6.42
N ALA A 56 -2.29 17.69 -6.10
CA ALA A 56 -0.84 17.88 -6.18
C ALA A 56 -0.33 18.38 -4.83
N GLN A 57 0.38 17.52 -4.11
CA GLN A 57 0.88 17.75 -2.76
C GLN A 57 2.39 18.02 -2.80
N TYR A 58 2.83 19.16 -2.28
CA TYR A 58 4.23 19.58 -2.36
C TYR A 58 4.92 19.33 -1.02
N PHE A 59 6.02 18.60 -1.06
CA PHE A 59 6.92 18.37 0.06
C PHE A 59 8.05 19.40 0.00
N ASP A 60 7.68 20.64 0.29
CA ASP A 60 8.59 21.77 0.25
C ASP A 60 9.41 21.85 1.55
N SER A 61 10.71 21.60 1.46
CA SER A 61 11.62 21.69 2.61
C SER A 61 11.91 23.12 3.07
N SER A 62 11.52 24.16 2.34
CA SER A 62 11.83 25.54 2.71
C SER A 62 11.22 25.98 4.04
N SER A 63 11.88 26.91 4.72
CA SER A 63 11.33 27.55 5.91
C SER A 63 10.06 28.33 5.58
N THR A 64 9.20 28.57 6.58
CA THR A 64 7.99 29.40 6.44
C THR A 64 8.27 30.82 5.95
N THR A 65 9.50 31.31 6.18
CA THR A 65 9.98 32.62 5.76
C THR A 65 10.51 32.67 4.32
N THR A 66 10.77 31.52 3.67
CA THR A 66 11.35 31.44 2.32
C THR A 66 10.47 30.61 1.38
N LYS A 67 9.33 31.16 0.92
CA LYS A 67 8.43 30.42 0.03
C LYS A 67 8.94 30.35 -1.41
N LYS A 68 8.92 29.16 -2.01
CA LYS A 68 9.23 28.94 -3.43
C LYS A 68 8.05 29.37 -4.32
N ASP A 69 8.35 29.94 -5.48
CA ASP A 69 7.33 30.25 -6.49
C ASP A 69 7.05 29.02 -7.37
N TYR A 70 5.85 28.46 -7.22
CA TYR A 70 5.37 27.31 -7.99
C TYR A 70 4.47 27.70 -9.18
N LYS A 71 4.23 28.98 -9.46
CA LYS A 71 3.24 29.43 -10.46
C LYS A 71 3.41 28.73 -11.82
N ARG A 72 4.65 28.63 -12.31
CA ARG A 72 4.96 27.98 -13.60
C ARG A 72 4.67 26.48 -13.57
N ILE A 73 5.07 25.78 -12.51
CA ILE A 73 4.86 24.35 -12.31
C ILE A 73 3.36 24.04 -12.20
N ARG A 74 2.61 24.82 -11.40
CA ARG A 74 1.15 24.67 -11.27
C ARG A 74 0.46 24.74 -12.62
N GLY A 75 0.80 25.74 -13.43
CA GLY A 75 0.23 25.87 -14.77
C GLY A 75 0.53 24.66 -15.68
N VAL A 76 1.75 24.10 -15.62
CA VAL A 76 2.08 22.88 -16.42
C VAL A 76 1.23 21.70 -15.96
N LEU A 77 1.10 21.49 -14.65
CA LEU A 77 0.32 20.41 -14.08
C LEU A 77 -1.17 20.54 -14.41
N ASP A 78 -1.72 21.75 -14.32
CA ASP A 78 -3.12 22.04 -14.64
C ASP A 78 -3.45 21.76 -16.12
N GLU A 79 -2.56 22.16 -17.03
CA GLU A 79 -2.70 21.80 -18.45
C GLU A 79 -2.55 20.29 -18.68
N ALA A 80 -1.68 19.65 -17.91
CA ALA A 80 -1.48 18.21 -18.02
C ALA A 80 -2.73 17.43 -17.59
N ILE A 81 -3.37 17.76 -16.46
CA ILE A 81 -4.57 17.05 -16.02
C ILE A 81 -5.78 17.29 -16.91
N LEU A 82 -5.86 18.46 -17.54
CA LEU A 82 -6.87 18.72 -18.57
C LEU A 82 -6.70 17.77 -19.77
N GLY A 83 -5.46 17.59 -20.25
CA GLY A 83 -5.19 16.64 -21.34
C GLY A 83 -5.40 15.19 -20.92
N TYR A 84 -4.99 14.81 -19.70
CA TYR A 84 -5.28 13.49 -19.12
C TYR A 84 -6.78 13.20 -19.14
N SER A 85 -7.61 14.14 -18.68
CA SER A 85 -9.07 13.98 -18.70
C SER A 85 -9.64 13.84 -20.12
N LYS A 86 -9.12 14.60 -21.09
CA LYS A 86 -9.59 14.54 -22.48
C LYS A 86 -9.23 13.22 -23.17
N ASN A 87 -8.13 12.59 -22.74
CA ASN A 87 -7.56 11.42 -23.38
C ASN A 87 -7.86 10.11 -22.60
N GLY A 88 -8.99 10.04 -21.91
CA GLY A 88 -9.45 8.81 -21.24
C GLY A 88 -8.93 8.59 -19.82
N GLY A 89 -8.35 9.62 -19.19
CA GLY A 89 -7.96 9.59 -17.79
C GLY A 89 -9.17 9.42 -16.87
N THR A 90 -9.06 8.50 -15.91
CA THR A 90 -10.11 8.20 -14.93
C THR A 90 -9.98 9.06 -13.68
N PHE A 91 -11.12 9.33 -13.03
CA PHE A 91 -11.21 10.06 -11.77
C PHE A 91 -12.04 9.26 -10.77
N ASP A 92 -11.76 9.47 -9.49
CA ASP A 92 -12.65 9.04 -8.42
C ASP A 92 -13.99 9.80 -8.49
N LYS A 93 -15.06 9.25 -7.88
CA LYS A 93 -16.43 9.81 -7.93
C LYS A 93 -16.50 11.30 -7.61
N ASN A 94 -15.68 11.76 -6.66
CA ASN A 94 -15.56 13.18 -6.28
C ASN A 94 -14.13 13.72 -6.47
N GLY A 95 -13.33 13.04 -7.30
CA GLY A 95 -11.91 13.32 -7.45
C GLY A 95 -11.57 14.47 -8.41
N LYS A 96 -12.55 15.04 -9.12
CA LYS A 96 -12.30 16.19 -10.00
C LYS A 96 -12.25 17.48 -9.21
N TYR A 97 -11.13 18.20 -9.29
CA TYR A 97 -11.01 19.54 -8.73
C TYR A 97 -11.21 20.60 -9.82
N ILE A 98 -12.22 21.44 -9.65
CA ILE A 98 -12.48 22.59 -10.52
C ILE A 98 -11.90 23.84 -9.86
N ARG A 99 -10.97 24.49 -10.54
CA ARG A 99 -10.31 25.68 -9.99
C ARG A 99 -11.32 26.83 -9.86
N PRO A 100 -11.43 27.48 -8.67
CA PRO A 100 -12.45 28.49 -8.41
C PRO A 100 -12.38 29.73 -9.32
N ASP A 101 -11.15 30.10 -9.70
CA ASP A 101 -10.80 31.29 -10.48
C ASP A 101 -11.13 31.16 -11.97
N THR A 102 -10.82 30.01 -12.57
CA THR A 102 -10.91 29.76 -14.01
C THR A 102 -12.10 28.89 -14.39
N LYS A 103 -12.75 28.25 -13.41
CA LYS A 103 -13.79 27.23 -13.61
C LYS A 103 -13.36 26.05 -14.50
N LYS A 104 -12.04 25.83 -14.62
CA LYS A 104 -11.44 24.74 -15.40
C LYS A 104 -10.95 23.65 -14.47
N LEU A 105 -10.96 22.41 -14.96
CA LEU A 105 -10.26 21.30 -14.32
C LEU A 105 -8.79 21.67 -14.10
N GLY A 106 -8.28 21.35 -12.92
CA GLY A 106 -6.89 21.53 -12.56
C GLY A 106 -6.56 20.69 -11.34
N PHE A 107 -5.35 20.82 -10.83
CA PHE A 107 -4.96 20.22 -9.57
C PHE A 107 -5.32 21.13 -8.38
N LYS A 108 -5.81 20.53 -7.30
CA LYS A 108 -5.78 21.14 -5.98
C LYS A 108 -4.32 21.13 -5.52
N HIS A 109 -3.69 22.29 -5.53
CA HIS A 109 -2.29 22.44 -5.11
C HIS A 109 -2.20 22.67 -3.61
N VAL A 110 -1.62 21.72 -2.88
CA VAL A 110 -1.36 21.84 -1.44
C VAL A 110 0.13 22.09 -1.23
N ILE A 111 0.49 23.34 -0.94
CA ILE A 111 1.89 23.77 -0.82
C ILE A 111 2.39 23.90 0.61
N ASP A 112 1.52 24.17 1.57
CA ASP A 112 1.88 24.34 2.98
C ASP A 112 1.79 23.00 3.74
N PHE A 113 2.24 21.91 3.12
CA PHE A 113 2.28 20.61 3.77
C PHE A 113 3.26 20.62 4.94
N PRO A 114 2.92 20.02 6.09
CA PRO A 114 3.80 19.93 7.25
C PRO A 114 4.86 18.83 7.07
N CYS A 115 5.61 18.85 5.96
CA CYS A 115 6.82 18.01 5.83
C CYS A 115 7.98 18.59 6.65
N ILE A 116 9.02 17.79 6.81
CA ILE A 116 10.25 18.19 7.50
C ILE A 116 10.88 19.36 6.72
N LYS A 117 11.30 20.39 7.46
CA LYS A 117 11.87 21.62 6.92
C LYS A 117 13.37 21.67 7.18
N GLN A 118 14.09 22.27 6.24
CA GLN A 118 15.50 22.60 6.41
C GLN A 118 15.68 23.89 7.21
N LEU A 119 16.86 24.08 7.79
CA LEU A 119 17.23 25.34 8.42
C LEU A 119 17.26 26.48 7.40
N VAL A 120 16.96 27.70 7.86
CA VAL A 120 17.02 28.92 7.03
C VAL A 120 18.43 29.04 6.43
N GLY A 121 18.51 29.26 5.12
CA GLY A 121 19.78 29.37 4.38
C GLY A 121 20.46 28.04 4.03
N SER A 122 19.85 26.89 4.35
CA SER A 122 20.39 25.58 3.94
C SER A 122 20.25 25.36 2.43
N ILE A 123 21.26 24.71 1.85
CA ILE A 123 21.34 24.33 0.42
C ILE A 123 21.07 22.83 0.19
N LYS A 124 20.42 22.17 1.15
CA LYS A 124 20.28 20.70 1.20
C LYS A 124 18.99 20.21 0.52
N GLU A 125 18.39 20.96 -0.39
CA GLU A 125 17.06 20.63 -0.92
C GLU A 125 17.00 19.25 -1.58
N ALA A 126 18.05 18.86 -2.33
CA ALA A 126 18.13 17.54 -2.93
C ALA A 126 18.13 16.41 -1.87
N PHE A 127 18.85 16.60 -0.76
CA PHE A 127 18.83 15.67 0.37
C PHE A 127 17.44 15.56 0.98
N TYR A 128 16.74 16.69 1.18
CA TYR A 128 15.38 16.66 1.73
C TYR A 128 14.37 16.03 0.76
N VAL A 129 14.55 16.19 -0.56
CA VAL A 129 13.70 15.48 -1.53
C VAL A 129 13.91 13.98 -1.46
N LEU A 130 15.16 13.50 -1.36
CA LEU A 130 15.43 12.07 -1.15
C LEU A 130 14.90 11.58 0.19
N HIS A 131 15.03 12.39 1.25
CA HIS A 131 14.51 12.08 2.58
C HIS A 131 12.97 11.95 2.58
N HIS A 132 12.26 12.90 1.97
CA HIS A 132 10.81 12.84 1.84
C HIS A 132 10.35 11.69 0.94
N LEU A 133 11.10 11.38 -0.12
CA LEU A 133 10.82 10.25 -0.99
C LEU A 133 10.91 8.94 -0.22
N LYS A 134 12.00 8.76 0.53
CA LYS A 134 12.20 7.59 1.39
C LYS A 134 11.08 7.47 2.43
N GLY A 135 10.80 8.56 3.15
CA GLY A 135 9.73 8.58 4.15
C GLY A 135 8.36 8.25 3.57
N PHE A 136 8.03 8.77 2.39
CA PHE A 136 6.75 8.44 1.73
C PHE A 136 6.66 6.96 1.34
N VAL A 137 7.74 6.36 0.84
CA VAL A 137 7.75 4.93 0.47
C VAL A 137 7.64 4.07 1.73
N GLU A 138 8.41 4.36 2.77
CA GLU A 138 8.35 3.67 4.06
C GLU A 138 6.95 3.80 4.67
N ASP A 139 6.36 4.99 4.66
CA ASP A 139 5.00 5.23 5.14
C ASP A 139 3.96 4.52 4.27
N ALA A 140 4.11 4.47 2.94
CA ALA A 140 3.17 3.74 2.09
C ALA A 140 3.23 2.22 2.35
N GLU A 141 4.42 1.67 2.54
CA GLU A 141 4.63 0.29 2.96
C GLU A 141 4.05 0.04 4.37
N MET A 142 4.26 0.99 5.30
CA MET A 142 3.80 0.91 6.68
C MET A 142 2.29 1.19 6.82
N MET A 143 1.67 1.99 5.97
CA MET A 143 0.22 2.27 5.99
C MET A 143 -0.57 1.19 5.24
N CYS A 144 0.10 0.31 4.48
CA CYS A 144 -0.45 -0.98 4.07
C CYS A 144 -0.55 -1.99 5.25
N LEU A 145 -0.24 -1.59 6.49
CA LEU A 145 -0.20 -2.48 7.65
C LEU A 145 -1.54 -2.59 8.39
N GLN A 146 -2.37 -3.51 7.92
CA GLN A 146 -2.40 -4.76 8.68
C GLN A 146 -1.23 -5.60 8.14
N PRO A 147 -0.43 -6.31 8.97
CA PRO A 147 0.54 -7.23 8.42
C PRO A 147 -0.20 -8.12 7.43
N LYS A 148 0.12 -8.01 6.13
CA LYS A 148 -0.40 -8.94 5.13
C LYS A 148 0.03 -10.30 5.66
N MET A 149 -0.93 -11.08 6.15
CA MET A 149 -0.64 -12.39 6.70
C MET A 149 -0.10 -13.21 5.53
N THR A 150 1.22 -13.40 5.54
CA THR A 150 1.95 -14.07 4.48
C THR A 150 1.85 -15.58 4.62
N TYR A 151 1.38 -16.07 5.77
CA TYR A 151 1.24 -17.49 6.01
C TYR A 151 -0.10 -17.78 6.67
N TYR A 152 -0.77 -18.83 6.23
CA TYR A 152 -2.07 -19.25 6.72
C TYR A 152 -1.97 -20.67 7.26
N VAL A 153 -2.44 -20.87 8.48
CA VAL A 153 -2.56 -22.21 9.06
C VAL A 153 -4.01 -22.64 8.96
N VAL A 154 -4.24 -23.76 8.29
CA VAL A 154 -5.52 -24.48 8.30
C VAL A 154 -5.42 -25.55 9.39
N PHE A 155 -6.10 -25.32 10.52
CA PHE A 155 -6.21 -26.28 11.62
C PHE A 155 -7.25 -27.36 11.33
N GLU A 156 -8.42 -26.95 10.81
CA GLU A 156 -9.50 -27.83 10.35
C GLU A 156 -9.95 -27.36 8.96
N GLY A 157 -10.02 -28.30 8.01
CA GLY A 157 -10.32 -28.07 6.60
C GLY A 157 -10.09 -29.32 5.78
N ARG A 158 -10.17 -29.21 4.45
CA ARG A 158 -9.94 -30.34 3.54
C ARG A 158 -8.53 -30.92 3.71
N VAL A 159 -7.50 -30.08 3.59
CA VAL A 159 -6.11 -30.44 3.86
C VAL A 159 -5.52 -29.48 4.89
N PRO A 160 -5.49 -29.85 6.19
CA PRO A 160 -4.84 -29.06 7.24
C PRO A 160 -3.34 -28.91 7.00
N GLY A 161 -2.78 -27.73 7.29
CA GLY A 161 -1.37 -27.43 6.99
C GLY A 161 -1.06 -25.94 7.03
N VAL A 162 0.17 -25.58 6.62
CA VAL A 162 0.63 -24.19 6.48
C VAL A 162 0.71 -23.86 5.00
N TYR A 163 0.11 -22.74 4.60
CA TYR A 163 0.02 -22.24 3.23
C TYR A 163 0.63 -20.84 3.14
N GLU A 164 1.26 -20.51 2.02
CA GLU A 164 1.90 -19.20 1.79
C GLU A 164 0.94 -18.25 1.04
N GLU A 165 0.01 -18.81 0.26
CA GLU A 165 -0.96 -18.04 -0.50
C GLU A 165 -2.38 -18.19 0.07
N TRP A 166 -3.11 -17.07 0.14
CA TRP A 166 -4.50 -17.07 0.61
C TRP A 166 -5.39 -17.96 -0.25
N GLU A 167 -5.21 -17.94 -1.57
CA GLU A 167 -6.06 -18.73 -2.48
C GLU A 167 -5.89 -20.24 -2.27
N GLU A 168 -4.71 -20.71 -1.86
CA GLU A 168 -4.48 -22.11 -1.50
C GLU A 168 -5.16 -22.49 -0.18
N CYS A 169 -5.01 -21.64 0.85
CA CYS A 169 -5.71 -21.79 2.12
C CYS A 169 -7.24 -21.80 1.93
N LYS A 170 -7.75 -20.85 1.15
CA LYS A 170 -9.18 -20.68 0.85
C LYS A 170 -9.76 -21.93 0.19
N LYS A 171 -9.06 -22.58 -0.75
CA LYS A 171 -9.48 -23.86 -1.33
C LYS A 171 -9.74 -24.92 -0.26
N GLN A 172 -9.00 -24.90 0.86
CA GLN A 172 -9.16 -25.88 1.94
C GLN A 172 -10.34 -25.59 2.86
N VAL A 173 -10.63 -24.32 3.12
CA VAL A 173 -11.61 -23.91 4.16
C VAL A 173 -12.94 -23.42 3.61
N HIS A 174 -12.97 -22.95 2.36
CA HIS A 174 -14.18 -22.38 1.77
C HIS A 174 -15.30 -23.43 1.70
N LYS A 175 -16.48 -23.07 2.22
CA LYS A 175 -17.66 -23.94 2.34
C LYS A 175 -17.38 -25.28 3.06
N PHE A 176 -16.33 -25.36 3.87
CA PHE A 176 -16.08 -26.52 4.73
C PHE A 176 -16.70 -26.25 6.10
N SER A 177 -17.64 -27.11 6.53
CA SER A 177 -18.30 -26.97 7.83
C SER A 177 -17.30 -27.20 8.96
N GLY A 178 -17.31 -26.33 9.97
CA GLY A 178 -16.37 -26.42 11.10
C GLY A 178 -14.91 -26.11 10.73
N ASN A 179 -14.66 -25.40 9.62
CA ASN A 179 -13.31 -24.98 9.28
C ASN A 179 -12.70 -24.10 10.39
N CYS A 180 -11.39 -24.22 10.56
CA CYS A 180 -10.63 -23.44 11.53
C CYS A 180 -9.30 -23.06 10.88
N TYR A 181 -9.08 -21.77 10.66
CA TYR A 181 -7.82 -21.27 10.08
C TYR A 181 -7.42 -19.92 10.68
N LYS A 182 -6.14 -19.58 10.57
CA LYS A 182 -5.61 -18.29 11.02
C LYS A 182 -4.37 -17.87 10.22
N GLY A 183 -4.28 -16.58 9.90
CA GLY A 183 -3.09 -15.99 9.28
C GLY A 183 -2.00 -15.65 10.31
N TYR A 184 -0.74 -15.57 9.86
CA TYR A 184 0.43 -15.19 10.63
C TYR A 184 1.41 -14.36 9.78
N PRO A 185 2.17 -13.43 10.39
CA PRO A 185 3.10 -12.56 9.68
C PRO A 185 4.39 -13.26 9.24
N THR A 186 4.73 -14.41 9.85
CA THR A 186 5.96 -15.16 9.55
C THR A 186 5.71 -16.66 9.44
N ARG A 187 6.49 -17.33 8.59
CA ARG A 187 6.47 -18.79 8.41
C ARG A 187 6.74 -19.52 9.72
N HIS A 188 7.71 -19.00 10.48
CA HIS A 188 8.13 -19.57 11.76
C HIS A 188 6.98 -19.59 12.76
N GLU A 189 6.24 -18.48 12.90
CA GLU A 189 5.08 -18.44 13.79
C GLU A 189 3.97 -19.39 13.32
N ALA A 190 3.65 -19.39 12.03
CA ALA A 190 2.63 -20.28 11.46
C ALA A 190 2.95 -21.77 11.72
N VAL A 191 4.19 -22.19 11.44
CA VAL A 191 4.67 -23.56 11.68
C VAL A 191 4.65 -23.90 13.17
N ALA A 192 5.05 -22.98 14.06
CA ALA A 192 5.00 -23.21 15.50
C ALA A 192 3.57 -23.44 16.00
N LYS A 193 2.60 -22.65 15.51
CA LYS A 193 1.18 -22.78 15.86
C LYS A 193 0.59 -24.08 15.32
N TRP A 194 0.94 -24.46 14.10
CA TRP A 194 0.55 -25.73 13.50
C TRP A 194 1.06 -26.94 14.29
N ARG A 195 2.36 -26.97 14.64
CA ARG A 195 2.95 -28.03 15.46
C ARG A 195 2.30 -28.13 16.84
N LYS A 196 2.06 -26.99 17.49
CA LYS A 196 1.35 -26.96 18.79
C LYS A 196 -0.05 -27.55 18.67
N HIS A 197 -0.78 -27.23 17.60
CA HIS A 197 -2.11 -27.79 17.35
C HIS A 197 -2.07 -29.32 17.16
N GLN A 198 -1.13 -29.84 16.36
CA GLN A 198 -0.95 -31.29 16.18
C GLN A 198 -0.66 -32.02 17.50
N SER A 199 0.22 -31.46 18.33
CA SER A 199 0.55 -32.03 19.64
C SER A 199 -0.69 -32.10 20.54
N ASN A 200 -1.47 -31.01 20.59
CA ASN A 200 -2.69 -30.96 21.39
C ASN A 200 -3.74 -31.96 20.89
N LYS A 201 -3.92 -32.09 19.57
CA LYS A 201 -4.86 -33.04 18.95
C LYS A 201 -4.46 -34.48 19.27
N SER A 202 -3.16 -34.79 19.24
CA SER A 202 -2.63 -36.12 19.59
C SER A 202 -2.85 -36.45 21.07
N LYS A 203 -2.57 -35.51 21.98
CA LYS A 203 -2.83 -35.67 23.41
C LYS A 203 -4.31 -35.89 23.72
N MET A 204 -5.19 -35.15 23.03
CA MET A 204 -6.64 -35.29 23.20
C MET A 204 -7.11 -36.68 22.73
N LYS A 205 -6.67 -37.14 21.54
CA LYS A 205 -6.98 -38.49 21.05
C LYS A 205 -6.54 -39.58 22.03
N MET A 206 -5.32 -39.48 22.57
CA MET A 206 -4.81 -40.45 23.56
C MET A 206 -5.66 -40.46 24.83
N LYS A 207 -6.03 -39.30 25.36
CA LYS A 207 -6.94 -39.22 26.52
C LYS A 207 -8.30 -39.85 26.23
N THR A 208 -8.90 -39.56 25.08
CA THR A 208 -10.18 -40.16 24.67
C THR A 208 -10.07 -41.68 24.56
N PHE A 209 -8.98 -42.19 23.98
CA PHE A 209 -8.73 -43.63 23.90
C PHE A 209 -8.61 -44.27 25.28
N LEU A 210 -7.83 -43.67 26.20
CA LEU A 210 -7.68 -44.17 27.56
C LEU A 210 -9.01 -44.19 28.32
N VAL A 211 -9.83 -43.15 28.17
CA VAL A 211 -11.16 -43.08 28.80
C VAL A 211 -12.10 -44.15 28.23
N LEU A 212 -12.15 -44.31 26.91
CA LEU A 212 -12.98 -45.35 26.29
C LEU A 212 -12.51 -46.76 26.66
N SER A 213 -11.20 -46.99 26.71
CA SER A 213 -10.64 -48.27 27.16
C SER A 213 -11.00 -48.56 28.62
N LEU A 214 -10.88 -47.57 29.51
CA LEU A 214 -11.26 -47.72 30.91
C LEU A 214 -12.76 -48.02 31.06
N LEU A 215 -13.62 -47.28 30.35
CA LEU A 215 -15.07 -47.52 30.36
C LEU A 215 -15.40 -48.94 29.87
N LEU A 216 -14.74 -49.42 28.81
CA LEU A 216 -14.95 -50.78 28.30
C LEU A 216 -14.53 -51.84 29.34
N THR A 217 -13.40 -51.63 30.02
CA THR A 217 -12.94 -52.57 31.07
C THR A 217 -13.90 -52.59 32.27
N ILE A 218 -14.46 -51.44 32.66
CA ILE A 218 -15.44 -51.36 33.75
C ILE A 218 -16.73 -52.09 33.35
N VAL A 219 -17.24 -51.87 32.12
CA VAL A 219 -18.43 -52.55 31.61
C VAL A 219 -18.23 -54.06 31.56
N ALA A 220 -17.08 -54.52 31.04
CA ALA A 220 -16.75 -55.96 31.00
C ALA A 220 -16.68 -56.58 32.40
N ALA A 221 -16.08 -55.90 33.37
CA ALA A 221 -16.01 -56.37 34.75
C ALA A 221 -17.42 -56.48 35.38
N VAL A 222 -18.26 -55.47 35.20
CA VAL A 222 -19.65 -55.49 35.70
C VAL A 222 -20.45 -56.65 35.09
N LEU A 223 -20.32 -56.87 33.78
CA LEU A 223 -20.99 -58.00 33.12
C LEU A 223 -20.49 -59.36 33.62
N TYR A 224 -19.19 -59.50 33.86
CA TYR A 224 -18.61 -60.73 34.43
C TYR A 224 -19.22 -61.04 35.81
N PHE A 225 -19.33 -60.03 36.70
CA PHE A 225 -19.93 -60.20 38.03
C PHE A 225 -21.44 -60.48 38.01
N ILE A 226 -22.15 -60.12 36.93
CA ILE A 226 -23.59 -60.42 36.80
C ILE A 226 -23.81 -61.86 36.30
N LEU A 227 -22.86 -62.42 35.54
CA LEU A 227 -22.99 -63.71 34.86
C LEU A 227 -22.37 -64.90 35.61
N VAL A 228 -21.51 -64.65 36.60
CA VAL A 228 -20.88 -65.66 37.47
C VAL A 228 -21.47 -65.59 38.86
#